data_AF-A0A929L5A3-F1
#
_entry.id   AF-A0A929L5A3-F1
#
_cell.length_a   1.000
_cell.length_b   1.000
_cell.length_c   1.000
_cell.angle_alpha   90.00
_cell.angle_beta   90.00
_cell.angle_gamma   90.00
#
_symmetry.space_group_name_H-M   'P 1'
#
loop_
_entity.id
_entity.type
_entity.pdbx_description
1 polymer ?
#
loop_
_entity_poly.entity_id
_entity_poly.type
_entity_poly.pdbx_seq_one_letter_code
_entity_poly.pdbx_strand_id
1 'polypeptide(L)'
;MKKTVATSTGNVYGTNVNGFAKEKSDWEVEKNANRNKQRSAWLNLLENGNDQLADILFANNIGDQHYTKQVNRKLEPIKSSMNHALNEFFEIENPKEIIVEDLTWPKWNSGKSPGVNRRLSSWMKGYLDERSSIKLSSITARSPI
;
A
#
# COMPACT_ATOMS: atom_id res chain seq x y z
N MET A 1 -11.16 13.14 4.81
CA MET A 1 -10.35 12.13 5.53
C MET A 1 -10.91 10.76 5.16
N LYS A 2 -10.15 9.87 4.50
CA LYS A 2 -10.70 8.56 4.11
C LYS A 2 -10.65 7.62 5.30
N LYS A 3 -11.77 7.00 5.65
CA LYS A 3 -11.90 6.09 6.79
C LYS A 3 -11.66 4.66 6.30
N THR A 4 -11.02 3.83 7.11
CA THR A 4 -10.71 2.44 6.71
C THR A 4 -11.94 1.56 6.88
N VAL A 5 -12.67 1.73 7.98
CA VAL A 5 -13.99 1.16 8.23
C VAL A 5 -14.85 2.21 8.93
N ALA A 6 -16.11 2.31 8.55
CA ALA A 6 -17.12 3.13 9.21
C ALA A 6 -18.38 2.29 9.42
N THR A 7 -18.99 2.40 10.60
CA THR A 7 -20.17 1.62 10.97
C THR A 7 -21.43 2.48 10.96
N SER A 8 -22.60 1.83 10.89
CA SER A 8 -23.91 2.50 11.04
C SER A 8 -24.11 3.10 12.44
N THR A 9 -23.38 2.59 13.44
CA THR A 9 -23.32 3.11 14.82
C THR A 9 -22.50 4.40 14.94
N GLY A 10 -21.81 4.82 13.88
CA GLY A 10 -20.98 6.03 13.86
C GLY A 10 -19.53 5.82 14.28
N ASN A 11 -19.15 4.59 14.65
CA ASN A 11 -17.78 4.22 15.00
C ASN A 11 -16.87 4.20 13.76
N VAL A 12 -15.60 4.54 13.98
CA VAL A 12 -14.61 4.64 12.91
C VAL A 12 -13.33 3.94 13.33
N TYR A 13 -12.85 3.03 12.49
CA TYR A 13 -11.64 2.24 12.75
C TYR A 13 -10.54 2.55 11.73
N GLY A 14 -9.28 2.40 12.17
CA GLY A 14 -8.09 2.53 11.32
C GLY A 14 -7.76 3.95 10.87
N THR A 15 -7.93 4.94 11.74
CA THR A 15 -7.66 6.37 11.46
C THR A 15 -6.17 6.66 11.16
N ASN A 16 -5.27 5.84 11.70
CA ASN A 16 -3.82 5.91 11.55
C ASN A 16 -3.29 5.36 10.20
N VAL A 17 -4.07 4.54 9.48
CA VAL A 17 -3.68 3.93 8.19
C VAL A 17 -3.24 4.98 7.16
N ASN A 18 -3.95 6.11 7.11
CA ASN A 18 -3.61 7.20 6.18
C ASN A 18 -2.25 7.83 6.44
N GLY A 19 -1.83 7.91 7.71
CA GLY A 19 -0.53 8.46 8.09
C GLY A 19 0.60 7.63 7.51
N PHE A 20 0.54 6.30 7.73
CA PHE A 20 1.51 5.36 7.19
C PHE A 20 1.50 5.30 5.65
N ALA A 21 0.31 5.33 5.04
CA ALA A 21 0.19 5.35 3.57
C ALA A 21 0.78 6.63 2.96
N LYS A 22 0.59 7.78 3.62
CA LYS A 22 1.21 9.05 3.21
C LYS A 22 2.72 8.97 3.32
N GLU A 23 3.25 8.53 4.46
CA GLU A 23 4.69 8.39 4.69
C GLU A 23 5.34 7.47 3.65
N LYS A 24 4.73 6.32 3.36
CA LYS A 24 5.18 5.41 2.30
C LYS A 24 5.22 6.12 0.95
N SER A 25 4.14 6.80 0.57
CA SER A 25 4.05 7.51 -0.72
C SER A 25 5.14 8.57 -0.85
N ASP A 26 5.42 9.31 0.21
CA ASP A 26 6.39 10.40 0.18
C ASP A 26 7.82 9.84 0.12
N TRP A 27 8.11 8.77 0.87
CA TRP A 27 9.34 7.99 0.75
C TRP A 27 9.55 7.41 -0.66
N GLU A 28 8.50 6.88 -1.31
CA GLU A 28 8.59 6.32 -2.67
C GLU A 28 9.02 7.37 -3.69
N VAL A 29 8.52 8.61 -3.58
CA VAL A 29 8.93 9.71 -4.47
C VAL A 29 10.39 10.01 -4.32
N GLU A 30 10.84 10.22 -3.09
CA GLU A 30 12.22 10.57 -2.80
C GLU A 30 13.16 9.43 -3.25
N LYS A 31 12.81 8.19 -2.92
CA LYS A 31 13.61 7.01 -3.27
C LYS A 31 13.69 6.82 -4.78
N ASN A 32 12.57 6.96 -5.50
CA ASN A 32 12.54 6.78 -6.95
C ASN A 32 13.23 7.94 -7.67
N ALA A 33 13.15 9.17 -7.17
CA ALA A 33 13.90 10.30 -7.71
C ALA A 33 15.42 10.05 -7.63
N ASN A 34 15.91 9.57 -6.49
CA ASN A 34 17.32 9.23 -6.32
C ASN A 34 17.75 8.04 -7.18
N ARG A 35 16.93 6.98 -7.25
CA ARG A 35 17.19 5.85 -8.15
C ARG A 35 17.21 6.27 -9.62
N ASN A 36 16.36 7.21 -10.02
CA ASN A 36 16.36 7.71 -11.40
C ASN A 36 17.67 8.42 -11.74
N LYS A 37 18.20 9.25 -10.84
CA LYS A 37 19.52 9.88 -11.02
C LYS A 37 20.63 8.83 -11.18
N GLN A 38 20.60 7.79 -10.34
CA GLN A 38 21.57 6.68 -10.43
C GLN A 38 21.43 5.89 -11.72
N ARG A 39 20.20 5.66 -12.21
CA ARG A 39 19.94 5.05 -13.52
C ARG A 39 20.51 5.88 -14.67
N SER A 40 20.34 7.20 -14.65
CA SER A 40 20.95 8.07 -15.66
C SER A 40 22.48 7.99 -15.64
N ALA A 41 23.10 7.99 -14.45
CA ALA A 41 24.55 7.82 -14.33
C ALA A 41 25.02 6.47 -14.86
N TRP A 42 24.28 5.40 -14.59
CA TRP A 42 24.56 4.06 -15.11
C TRP A 42 24.47 3.99 -16.63
N LEU A 43 23.43 4.58 -17.24
CA LEU A 43 23.31 4.66 -18.71
C LEU A 43 24.51 5.39 -19.32
N ASN A 44 24.91 6.52 -18.74
CA ASN A 44 26.10 7.24 -19.20
C ASN A 44 27.38 6.39 -19.10
N LEU A 45 27.55 5.58 -18.05
CA LEU A 45 28.71 4.70 -17.91
C LEU A 45 28.76 3.63 -19.00
N LEU A 46 27.60 3.05 -19.34
CA LEU A 46 27.48 2.10 -20.45
C LEU A 46 27.79 2.74 -21.80
N GLU A 47 27.26 3.94 -22.06
CA GLU A 47 27.55 4.68 -23.30
C GLU A 47 29.03 5.00 -23.48
N ASN A 48 29.74 5.25 -22.37
CA ASN A 48 31.18 5.52 -22.36
C ASN A 48 32.06 4.25 -22.32
N GLY A 49 31.47 3.05 -22.36
CA GLY A 49 32.19 1.77 -22.35
C GLY A 49 32.83 1.41 -21.00
N ASN A 50 32.37 2.01 -19.89
CA ASN A 50 32.89 1.77 -18.54
C ASN A 50 32.10 0.65 -17.83
N ASP A 51 32.07 -0.54 -18.43
CA ASP A 51 31.18 -1.65 -18.03
C ASP A 51 31.41 -2.12 -16.59
N GLN A 52 32.68 -2.19 -16.14
CA GLN A 52 33.00 -2.60 -14.77
C GLN A 52 32.38 -1.68 -13.72
N LEU A 53 32.45 -0.36 -13.94
CA LEU A 53 31.85 0.63 -13.03
C LEU A 53 30.33 0.59 -13.12
N ALA A 54 29.78 0.35 -14.31
CA ALA A 54 28.35 0.20 -14.51
C ALA A 54 27.79 -1.01 -13.73
N ASP A 55 28.48 -2.15 -13.75
CA ASP A 55 28.09 -3.36 -13.01
C ASP A 55 28.13 -3.16 -11.49
N ILE A 56 29.19 -2.52 -10.98
CA ILE A 56 29.31 -2.17 -9.56
C ILE A 56 28.17 -1.24 -9.13
N LEU A 57 27.87 -0.21 -9.94
CA LEU A 57 26.77 0.71 -9.67
C LEU A 57 25.42 0.01 -9.68
N PHE A 58 25.21 -0.90 -10.64
CA PHE A 58 23.97 -1.65 -10.77
C PHE A 58 23.71 -2.54 -9.55
N ALA A 59 24.68 -3.38 -9.20
CA ALA A 59 24.57 -4.33 -8.11
C ALA A 59 24.28 -3.66 -6.76
N ASN A 60 24.89 -2.50 -6.51
CA ASN A 60 24.78 -1.83 -5.22
C ASN A 60 23.59 -0.87 -5.11
N ASN A 61 23.19 -0.21 -6.21
CA ASN A 61 22.28 0.94 -6.15
C ASN A 61 20.99 0.77 -6.98
N ILE A 62 21.08 0.10 -8.12
CA ILE A 62 19.97 0.00 -9.09
C ILE A 62 19.20 -1.31 -8.93
N GLY A 63 19.81 -2.34 -8.33
CA GLY A 63 19.15 -3.60 -8.05
C GLY A 63 17.80 -3.45 -7.32
N ASP A 64 16.88 -4.36 -7.62
CA ASP A 64 15.51 -4.32 -7.10
C ASP A 64 15.35 -5.06 -5.78
N GLN A 65 16.27 -5.98 -5.43
CA GLN A 65 16.15 -6.78 -4.20
C GLN A 65 16.05 -5.90 -2.93
N HIS A 66 16.98 -4.96 -2.77
CA HIS A 66 16.96 -4.02 -1.63
C HIS A 66 15.79 -3.05 -1.69
N TYR A 67 15.33 -2.68 -2.90
CA TYR A 67 14.18 -1.82 -3.07
C TYR A 67 12.90 -2.52 -2.64
N THR A 68 12.63 -3.71 -3.17
CA THR A 68 11.48 -4.55 -2.82
C THR A 68 11.45 -4.86 -1.33
N LYS A 69 12.58 -5.20 -0.72
CA LYS A 69 12.66 -5.41 0.74
C LYS A 69 12.25 -4.16 1.53
N GLN A 70 12.68 -2.97 1.10
CA GLN A 70 12.30 -1.71 1.75
C GLN A 70 10.83 -1.36 1.53
N VAL A 71 10.30 -1.56 0.32
CA VAL A 71 8.88 -1.38 0.00
C VAL A 71 8.04 -2.27 0.90
N ASN A 72 8.37 -3.56 1.01
CA ASN A 72 7.69 -4.50 1.89
C ASN A 72 7.74 -4.03 3.35
N ARG A 73 8.92 -3.64 3.84
CA ARG A 73 9.06 -3.11 5.21
C ARG A 73 8.19 -1.87 5.48
N LYS A 74 8.01 -0.99 4.49
CA LYS A 74 7.14 0.19 4.60
C LYS A 74 5.65 -0.16 4.47
N LEU A 75 5.31 -1.29 3.85
CA LEU A 75 3.94 -1.80 3.78
C LEU A 75 3.50 -2.46 5.10
N GLU A 76 4.41 -3.08 5.85
CA GLU A 76 4.06 -3.82 7.07
C GLU A 76 3.31 -2.98 8.14
N PRO A 77 3.71 -1.73 8.46
CA PRO A 77 2.94 -0.90 9.40
C PRO A 77 1.51 -0.62 8.91
N ILE A 78 1.33 -0.42 7.61
CA ILE A 78 0.02 -0.19 6.99
C ILE A 78 -0.85 -1.45 7.16
N LYS A 79 -0.32 -2.62 6.79
CA LYS A 79 -1.01 -3.91 6.94
C LYS A 79 -1.36 -4.22 8.39
N SER A 80 -0.43 -4.00 9.31
CA SER A 80 -0.61 -4.23 10.74
C SER A 80 -1.72 -3.33 11.30
N SER A 81 -1.68 -2.04 10.98
CA SER A 81 -2.71 -1.07 11.36
C SER A 81 -4.08 -1.42 10.80
N MET A 82 -4.17 -1.85 9.53
CA MET A 82 -5.43 -2.31 8.93
C MET A 82 -5.95 -3.59 9.60
N ASN A 83 -5.08 -4.57 9.85
CA ASN A 83 -5.46 -5.82 10.53
C ASN A 83 -5.95 -5.56 11.96
N HIS A 84 -5.28 -4.67 12.70
CA HIS A 84 -5.72 -4.29 14.04
C HIS A 84 -7.11 -3.64 14.00
N ALA A 85 -7.32 -2.69 13.09
CA ALA A 85 -8.60 -2.01 12.91
C ALA A 85 -9.72 -3.00 12.55
N LEU A 86 -9.44 -3.98 11.67
CA LEU A 86 -10.39 -5.03 11.35
C LEU A 86 -10.69 -5.90 12.56
N ASN A 87 -9.68 -6.37 13.30
CA ASN A 87 -9.90 -7.20 14.48
C ASN A 87 -10.77 -6.48 15.52
N GLU A 88 -10.45 -5.22 15.82
CA GLU A 88 -11.22 -4.40 16.74
C GLU A 88 -12.67 -4.22 16.27
N PHE A 89 -12.88 -3.93 14.99
CA PHE A 89 -14.21 -3.85 14.39
C PHE A 89 -15.01 -5.16 14.55
N PHE A 90 -14.41 -6.30 14.21
CA PHE A 90 -15.09 -7.59 14.31
C PHE A 90 -15.35 -8.03 15.75
N GLU A 91 -14.47 -7.69 16.69
CA GLU A 91 -14.62 -8.03 18.11
C GLU A 91 -15.71 -7.20 18.79
N ILE A 92 -15.78 -5.90 18.49
CA ILE A 92 -16.72 -4.98 19.15
C ILE A 92 -18.11 -5.04 18.50
N GLU A 93 -18.17 -4.98 17.17
CA GLU A 93 -19.44 -4.82 16.45
C GLU A 93 -20.05 -6.16 16.02
N ASN A 94 -19.24 -7.23 15.95
CA ASN A 94 -19.63 -8.56 15.49
C ASN A 94 -20.63 -8.53 14.31
N PRO A 95 -20.23 -7.94 13.17
CA PRO A 95 -21.13 -7.66 12.07
C PRO A 95 -21.64 -8.96 11.43
N LYS A 96 -22.96 -9.03 11.18
CA LYS A 96 -23.57 -10.12 10.42
C LYS A 96 -23.35 -9.97 8.91
N GLU A 97 -23.22 -8.73 8.44
CA GLU A 97 -23.08 -8.39 7.03
C GLU A 97 -22.05 -7.27 6.88
N ILE A 98 -21.25 -7.35 5.81
CA ILE A 98 -20.27 -6.34 5.44
C ILE A 98 -20.54 -5.92 4.01
N ILE A 99 -20.78 -4.62 3.83
CA ILE A 99 -20.98 -4.03 2.52
C ILE A 99 -19.65 -3.45 2.07
N VAL A 100 -19.14 -3.94 0.94
CA VAL A 100 -17.90 -3.44 0.31
C VAL A 100 -18.27 -2.69 -0.97
N GLU A 101 -17.79 -1.46 -1.12
CA GLU A 101 -17.98 -0.69 -2.35
C GLU A 101 -17.37 -1.43 -3.54
N ASP A 102 -18.12 -1.60 -4.63
CA ASP A 102 -17.56 -2.00 -5.92
C ASP A 102 -16.73 -0.83 -6.50
N LEU A 103 -15.46 -1.07 -6.79
CA LEU A 103 -14.56 -0.07 -7.39
C LEU A 103 -14.16 -0.39 -8.84
N THR A 104 -14.87 -1.30 -9.50
CA THR A 104 -14.62 -1.65 -10.92
C THR A 104 -15.06 -0.56 -11.89
N TRP A 105 -15.85 0.42 -11.43
CA TRP A 105 -16.36 1.52 -12.24
C TRP A 105 -15.23 2.32 -12.92
N PRO A 106 -15.38 2.67 -14.22
CA PRO A 106 -14.40 3.48 -14.93
C PRO A 106 -14.25 4.83 -14.22
N LYS A 107 -13.06 5.10 -13.71
CA LYS A 107 -12.75 6.39 -13.10
C LYS A 107 -12.67 7.43 -14.21
N TRP A 108 -13.67 8.30 -14.32
CA TRP A 108 -13.51 9.52 -15.10
C TRP A 108 -12.27 10.26 -14.58
N ASN A 109 -11.36 10.62 -15.48
CA ASN A 109 -10.15 11.38 -15.18
C ASN A 109 -10.54 12.77 -14.67
N SER A 110 -10.94 12.86 -13.41
CA SER A 110 -11.00 14.13 -12.69
C SER A 110 -9.56 14.65 -12.62
N GLY A 111 -9.30 15.90 -13.00
CA GLY A 111 -7.98 16.56 -13.01
C GLY A 111 -7.30 16.66 -11.64
N LYS A 112 -7.09 15.53 -10.98
CA LYS A 112 -6.41 15.38 -9.69
C LYS A 112 -4.92 15.54 -9.91
N SER A 113 -4.24 16.11 -8.93
CA SER A 113 -2.79 16.23 -8.98
C SER A 113 -2.11 14.85 -8.99
N PRO A 114 -0.92 14.72 -9.60
CA PRO A 114 -0.19 13.44 -9.67
C PRO A 114 0.03 12.78 -8.30
N GLY A 115 0.28 13.57 -7.25
CA GLY A 115 0.46 13.06 -5.89
C GLY A 115 -0.82 12.45 -5.31
N VAL A 116 -1.98 13.06 -5.59
CA VAL A 116 -3.27 12.51 -5.17
C VAL A 116 -3.56 11.21 -5.93
N ASN A 117 -3.35 11.20 -7.23
CA ASN A 117 -3.54 9.98 -8.05
C ASN A 117 -2.64 8.84 -7.57
N ARG A 118 -1.35 9.08 -7.33
CA ARG A 118 -0.43 8.06 -6.81
C ARG A 118 -0.91 7.48 -5.48
N ARG A 119 -1.30 8.32 -4.52
CA ARG A 119 -1.79 7.87 -3.21
C ARG A 119 -3.07 7.03 -3.33
N LEU A 120 -3.97 7.40 -4.26
CA LEU A 120 -5.18 6.63 -4.56
C LEU A 120 -4.87 5.30 -5.27
N SER A 121 -3.87 5.26 -6.14
CA SER A 121 -3.45 4.04 -6.83
C SER A 121 -2.67 3.09 -5.93
N SER A 122 -1.92 3.61 -4.95
CA SER A 122 -1.25 2.80 -3.91
C SER A 122 -2.21 2.27 -2.84
N TRP A 123 -3.51 2.56 -2.94
CA TRP A 123 -4.50 2.19 -1.94
C TRP A 123 -4.67 0.67 -1.84
N MET A 124 -4.57 0.13 -0.63
CA MET A 124 -4.57 -1.31 -0.34
C MET A 124 -5.98 -1.93 -0.27
N LYS A 125 -6.87 -1.61 -1.22
CA LYS A 125 -8.26 -2.10 -1.18
C LYS A 125 -8.29 -3.62 -1.29
N GLY A 126 -7.55 -4.19 -2.24
CA GLY A 126 -7.50 -5.64 -2.44
C GLY A 126 -7.05 -6.38 -1.17
N TYR A 127 -6.09 -5.82 -0.45
CA TYR A 127 -5.68 -6.37 0.85
C TYR A 127 -6.79 -6.26 1.89
N LEU A 128 -7.48 -5.12 2.00
CA LEU A 128 -8.59 -4.98 2.96
C LEU A 128 -9.71 -5.98 2.69
N ASP A 129 -10.06 -6.17 1.42
CA ASP A 129 -11.13 -7.06 0.94
C ASP A 129 -10.80 -8.55 1.17
N GLU A 130 -9.56 -8.94 0.85
CA GLU A 130 -9.07 -10.28 1.17
C GLU A 130 -9.13 -10.56 2.68
N ARG A 131 -8.68 -9.60 3.50
CA ARG A 131 -8.63 -9.77 4.96
C ARG A 131 -10.02 -9.75 5.60
N SER A 132 -10.95 -8.93 5.12
CA SER A 132 -12.34 -8.93 5.61
C SER A 132 -13.03 -10.24 5.27
N SER A 133 -12.86 -10.76 4.06
CA SER A 133 -13.43 -12.04 3.64
C SER A 133 -12.92 -13.20 4.50
N ILE A 134 -11.60 -13.28 4.74
CA ILE A 134 -10.99 -14.32 5.60
C ILE A 134 -11.53 -14.23 7.03
N LYS A 135 -11.67 -13.02 7.57
CA LYS A 135 -12.14 -12.83 8.95
C LYS A 135 -13.62 -13.21 9.08
N LEU A 136 -14.46 -12.84 8.11
CA LEU A 136 -15.87 -13.21 8.08
C LEU A 136 -16.05 -14.74 8.01
N SER A 137 -15.34 -15.42 7.10
CA SER A 137 -15.40 -16.87 6.98
C SER A 137 -14.95 -17.58 8.27
N SER A 138 -13.96 -17.02 8.98
CA SER A 138 -13.49 -17.57 10.25
C SER A 138 -14.51 -17.44 11.40
N ILE A 139 -15.36 -16.41 11.37
CA ILE A 139 -16.42 -16.22 12.36
C ILE A 139 -17.57 -17.18 12.09
N THR A 140 -18.00 -17.31 10.83
CA THR A 140 -19.04 -18.26 10.43
C THR A 140 -18.66 -19.71 10.78
N ALA A 141 -17.38 -20.09 10.60
CA ALA A 141 -16.89 -21.42 10.96
C ALA A 141 -16.87 -21.71 12.48
N ARG A 142 -16.84 -20.67 13.33
CA ARG A 142 -16.84 -20.80 14.80
C ARG A 142 -18.23 -20.85 15.42
N SER A 143 -19.26 -20.53 14.65
CA SER A 143 -20.67 -20.64 15.05
C SER A 143 -21.34 -21.76 14.24
N PRO A 144 -21.03 -23.05 14.50
CA PRO A 144 -21.87 -24.12 14.00
C PRO A 144 -23.24 -24.02 14.68
N ILE A 145 -24.29 -24.11 13.86
CA ILE A 145 -25.67 -24.33 14.30
C ILE A 145 -25.74 -25.62 15.11
#